data_AF-A0A354ZCG2-F1
#
_entry.id   AF-A0A354ZCG2-F1
#
_cell.length_a   1.000
_cell.length_b   1.000
_cell.length_c   1.000
_cell.angle_alpha   90.00
_cell.angle_beta   90.00
_cell.angle_gamma   90.00
#
_symmetry.space_group_name_H-M   'P 1'
#
loop_
_entity.id
_entity.type
_entity.pdbx_description
1 polymer ?
#
loop_
_entity_poly.entity_id
_entity_poly.type
_entity_poly.pdbx_seq_one_letter_code
_entity_poly.pdbx_strand_id
1 'polypeptide(L)'
;FALTTLDTTNRLGRYLIQEMAEPFKEKSPGVFKVLSNKWIASVVVAFVGIFLARSGGYAVMWPAFSGANQLIASVVMLTVAVWVKKKLNPKYVAAVVIPGALLWVTVTAALIWYEVVIIPVFFADMAKTLNVITGVVVGLINLFMLILNFSMISSFLKSWKTKAEVA
;
A
#
# COMPACT_ATOMS: atom_id res chain seq x y z
N PHE A 1 -1.81 -20.09 -19.54
CA PHE A 1 -2.28 -19.35 -18.35
C PHE A 1 -1.11 -18.75 -17.56
N ALA A 2 -0.21 -19.55 -16.97
CA ALA A 2 0.92 -19.04 -16.17
C ALA A 2 1.80 -18.00 -16.90
N LEU A 3 2.22 -18.26 -18.15
CA LEU A 3 3.00 -17.32 -18.95
C LEU A 3 2.23 -16.03 -19.29
N THR A 4 0.92 -16.12 -19.54
CA THR A 4 0.06 -14.97 -19.83
C THR A 4 -0.12 -14.07 -18.61
N THR A 5 -0.32 -14.67 -17.43
CA THR A 5 -0.40 -13.94 -16.17
C THR A 5 0.96 -13.32 -15.83
N LEU A 6 2.06 -14.05 -16.04
CA LEU A 6 3.41 -13.53 -15.83
C LEU A 6 3.73 -12.33 -16.73
N ASP A 7 3.38 -12.40 -18.03
CA ASP A 7 3.53 -11.29 -18.96
C ASP A 7 2.71 -10.06 -18.52
N THR A 8 1.44 -10.28 -18.14
CA THR A 8 0.55 -9.21 -17.69
C THR A 8 1.07 -8.54 -16.41
N THR A 9 1.48 -9.33 -15.41
CA THR A 9 2.03 -8.83 -14.15
C THR A 9 3.34 -8.07 -14.37
N ASN A 10 4.23 -8.58 -15.22
CA ASN A 10 5.49 -7.91 -15.53
C ASN A 10 5.28 -6.56 -16.22
N ARG A 11 4.25 -6.48 -17.08
CA ARG A 11 3.86 -5.22 -17.74
C ARG A 11 3.26 -4.22 -16.76
N LEU A 12 2.37 -4.65 -15.86
CA LEU A 12 1.79 -3.80 -14.81
C LEU A 12 2.87 -3.30 -13.83
N GLY A 13 3.76 -4.19 -13.39
CA GLY A 13 4.85 -3.82 -12.50
C GLY A 13 5.79 -2.78 -13.10
N ARG A 14 6.05 -2.86 -14.41
CA ARG A 14 6.81 -1.82 -15.12
C ARG A 14 6.11 -0.46 -15.05
N TYR A 15 4.79 -0.41 -15.27
CA TYR A 15 4.06 0.86 -15.22
C TYR A 15 4.10 1.48 -13.82
N LEU A 16 3.99 0.66 -12.77
CA LEU A 16 4.16 1.13 -11.38
C LEU A 16 5.55 1.73 -11.14
N ILE A 17 6.64 1.10 -11.60
CA ILE A 17 7.99 1.66 -11.45
C ILE A 17 8.12 2.98 -12.21
N GLN A 18 7.51 3.07 -13.39
CA GLN A 18 7.54 4.29 -14.21
C GLN A 18 6.79 5.44 -13.52
N GLU A 19 5.61 5.17 -12.96
CA GLU A 19 4.82 6.14 -12.18
C GLU A 19 5.57 6.56 -10.91
N MET A 20 6.16 5.61 -10.17
CA MET A 20 6.99 5.92 -9.00
C MET A 20 8.25 6.73 -9.35
N ALA A 21 8.72 6.64 -10.60
CA ALA A 21 9.86 7.40 -11.08
C ALA A 21 9.49 8.83 -11.51
N GLU A 22 8.22 9.13 -11.83
CA GLU A 22 7.79 10.46 -12.30
C GLU A 22 8.21 11.63 -11.40
N PRO A 23 8.12 11.55 -10.06
CA PRO A 23 8.58 12.64 -9.18
C PRO A 23 10.08 12.93 -9.28
N PHE A 24 10.88 11.99 -9.79
CA PHE A 24 12.32 12.16 -9.99
C PHE A 24 12.68 12.84 -11.32
N LYS A 25 11.70 13.04 -12.22
CA LYS A 25 11.93 13.64 -13.53
C LYS A 25 12.63 15.01 -13.44
N GLU A 26 12.22 15.83 -12.47
CA GLU A 26 12.79 17.17 -12.26
C GLU A 26 13.92 17.18 -11.22
N LYS A 27 13.87 16.30 -10.21
CA LYS A 27 14.86 16.26 -9.12
C LYS A 27 16.14 15.48 -9.45
N SER A 28 16.05 14.45 -10.27
CA SER A 28 17.18 13.59 -10.66
C SER A 28 16.94 12.93 -12.02
N PRO A 29 17.23 13.63 -13.13
CA PRO A 29 16.93 13.16 -14.48
C PRO A 29 17.70 11.88 -14.86
N GLY A 30 18.86 11.64 -14.25
CA GLY A 30 19.63 10.39 -14.43
C GLY A 30 18.92 9.17 -13.84
N VAL A 31 18.40 9.28 -12.62
CA VAL A 31 17.63 8.22 -11.95
C VAL A 31 16.32 7.96 -12.68
N PHE A 32 15.65 9.04 -13.12
CA PHE A 32 14.46 8.93 -13.97
C PHE A 32 14.73 8.16 -15.25
N LYS A 33 15.84 8.43 -15.97
CA LYS A 33 16.17 7.74 -17.23
C LYS A 33 16.40 6.23 -17.05
N VAL A 34 16.95 5.82 -15.91
CA VAL A 34 17.20 4.41 -15.58
C VAL A 34 15.90 3.70 -15.19
N LEU A 35 15.13 4.28 -14.26
CA LEU A 35 13.90 3.67 -13.76
C LEU A 35 12.74 3.71 -14.76
N SER A 36 12.70 4.73 -15.63
CA SER A 36 11.69 4.83 -16.69
C SER A 36 11.97 3.91 -17.89
N ASN A 37 13.18 3.35 -18.00
CA ASN A 37 13.54 2.48 -19.12
C ASN A 37 12.75 1.16 -19.04
N LYS A 38 12.00 0.89 -20.11
CA LYS A 38 11.10 -0.27 -20.18
C LYS A 38 11.78 -1.62 -19.94
N TRP A 39 13.05 -1.76 -20.33
CA TRP A 39 13.80 -3.01 -20.19
C TRP A 39 14.30 -3.17 -18.77
N ILE A 40 14.83 -2.10 -18.18
CA ILE A 40 15.37 -2.10 -16.82
C ILE A 40 14.23 -2.35 -15.83
N ALA A 41 13.12 -1.61 -15.95
CA ALA A 41 11.96 -1.79 -15.09
C ALA A 41 11.37 -3.22 -15.19
N SER A 42 11.25 -3.78 -16.40
CA SER A 42 10.77 -5.16 -16.57
C SER A 42 11.75 -6.20 -16.01
N VAL A 43 13.07 -6.01 -16.14
CA VAL A 43 14.06 -6.93 -15.55
C VAL A 43 14.01 -6.88 -14.03
N VAL A 44 13.87 -5.68 -13.45
CA VAL A 44 13.74 -5.52 -11.99
C VAL A 44 12.50 -6.24 -11.46
N VAL A 45 11.34 -6.04 -12.10
CA VAL A 45 10.08 -6.71 -11.71
C VAL A 45 10.20 -8.22 -11.83
N ALA A 46 10.74 -8.73 -12.94
CA ALA A 46 10.95 -10.15 -13.15
C ALA A 46 11.92 -10.75 -12.11
N PHE A 47 13.03 -10.07 -11.82
CA PHE A 47 14.01 -10.52 -10.84
C PHE A 47 13.42 -10.59 -9.43
N VAL A 48 12.72 -9.55 -9.00
CA VAL A 48 12.02 -9.51 -7.72
C VAL A 48 10.96 -10.62 -7.65
N GLY A 49 10.18 -10.81 -8.71
CA GLY A 49 9.16 -11.86 -8.79
C GLY A 49 9.75 -13.28 -8.66
N ILE A 50 10.84 -13.57 -9.38
CA ILE A 50 11.52 -14.87 -9.32
C ILE A 50 12.15 -15.10 -7.95
N PHE A 51 12.79 -14.08 -7.39
CA PHE A 51 13.39 -14.15 -6.05
C PHE A 51 12.33 -14.47 -4.98
N LEU A 52 11.17 -13.82 -5.03
CA LEU A 52 10.06 -14.05 -4.11
C LEU A 52 9.42 -15.42 -4.30
N ALA A 53 9.27 -15.88 -5.55
CA ALA A 53 8.76 -17.21 -5.85
C ALA A 53 9.70 -18.31 -5.30
N ARG A 54 11.02 -18.11 -5.41
CA ARG A 54 12.02 -19.09 -4.98
C ARG A 54 12.20 -19.13 -3.45
N SER A 55 12.01 -18.00 -2.76
CA SER A 55 12.20 -17.87 -1.32
C SER A 55 11.01 -18.34 -0.47
N GLY A 56 9.85 -18.63 -1.08
CA GLY A 56 8.66 -19.06 -0.34
C GLY A 56 7.92 -17.91 0.34
N GLY A 57 8.32 -16.65 0.10
CA GLY A 57 7.77 -15.46 0.74
C GLY A 57 6.33 -15.10 0.35
N TYR A 58 5.70 -15.86 -0.55
CA TYR A 58 4.33 -15.59 -1.04
C TYR A 58 3.28 -15.65 0.08
N ALA A 59 3.39 -16.61 1.02
CA ALA A 59 2.47 -16.74 2.15
C ALA A 59 2.57 -15.55 3.12
N VAL A 60 3.74 -14.90 3.15
CA VAL A 60 4.06 -13.79 4.05
C VAL A 60 3.68 -12.44 3.45
N MET A 61 3.75 -12.31 2.13
CA MET A 61 3.31 -11.11 1.42
C MET A 61 1.79 -10.94 1.42
N TRP A 62 1.05 -12.05 1.49
CA TRP A 62 -0.40 -12.04 1.40
C TRP A 62 -1.08 -11.17 2.47
N PRO A 63 -0.68 -11.23 3.75
CA PRO A 63 -1.13 -10.26 4.77
C PRO A 63 -0.78 -8.81 4.45
N ALA A 64 0.42 -8.51 3.94
CA ALA A 64 0.80 -7.15 3.57
C ALA A 64 -0.04 -6.63 2.39
N PHE A 65 -0.34 -7.48 1.41
CA PHE A 65 -1.25 -7.18 0.31
C PHE A 65 -2.69 -6.93 0.81
N SER A 66 -3.16 -7.74 1.75
CA SER A 66 -4.45 -7.51 2.42
C SER A 66 -4.47 -6.15 3.14
N GLY A 67 -3.41 -5.81 3.87
CA GLY A 67 -3.25 -4.52 4.53
C GLY A 67 -3.29 -3.33 3.56
N ALA A 68 -2.54 -3.41 2.45
CA ALA A 68 -2.54 -2.37 1.42
C ALA A 68 -3.92 -2.16 0.80
N ASN A 69 -4.64 -3.23 0.50
CA ASN A 69 -5.99 -3.16 -0.07
C ASN A 69 -6.99 -2.50 0.89
N GLN A 70 -6.87 -2.80 2.18
CA GLN A 70 -7.72 -2.17 3.18
C GLN A 70 -7.38 -0.69 3.40
N LEU A 71 -6.11 -0.32 3.24
CA LEU A 71 -5.67 1.07 3.30
C LEU A 71 -6.30 1.88 2.15
N ILE A 72 -6.26 1.38 0.91
CA ILE A 72 -6.94 1.99 -0.26
C ILE A 72 -8.45 2.11 -0.01
N ALA A 73 -9.09 1.06 0.53
CA ALA A 73 -10.51 1.09 0.87
C ALA A 73 -10.83 2.21 1.89
N SER A 74 -9.96 2.44 2.87
CA SER A 74 -10.07 3.56 3.81
C SER A 74 -10.01 4.91 3.07
N VAL A 75 -9.06 5.11 2.15
CA VAL A 75 -8.95 6.36 1.36
C VAL A 75 -10.22 6.66 0.59
N VAL A 76 -10.77 5.63 -0.07
CA VAL A 76 -11.99 5.75 -0.87
C VAL A 76 -13.15 6.15 0.04
N MET A 77 -13.34 5.48 1.17
CA MET A 77 -14.43 5.79 2.10
C MET A 77 -14.32 7.20 2.69
N LEU A 78 -13.11 7.65 3.04
CA LEU A 78 -12.88 9.01 3.54
C LEU A 78 -13.18 10.06 2.46
N THR A 79 -12.80 9.79 1.20
CA THR A 79 -13.07 10.66 0.05
C THR A 79 -14.58 10.73 -0.24
N VAL A 80 -15.26 9.58 -0.25
CA VAL A 80 -16.72 9.51 -0.44
C VAL A 80 -17.46 10.20 0.70
N ALA A 81 -16.99 10.08 1.95
CA ALA A 81 -17.60 10.76 3.09
C ALA A 81 -17.53 12.29 2.95
N VAL A 82 -16.40 12.84 2.49
CA VAL A 82 -16.27 14.28 2.20
C VAL A 82 -17.17 14.69 1.03
N TRP A 83 -17.25 13.87 -0.02
CA TRP A 83 -18.10 14.14 -1.17
C TRP A 83 -19.59 14.13 -0.82
N VAL A 84 -20.07 13.12 -0.08
CA VAL A 84 -21.46 13.02 0.38
C VAL A 84 -21.83 14.22 1.27
N LYS A 85 -20.93 14.64 2.16
CA LYS A 85 -21.13 15.84 2.99
C LYS A 85 -21.26 17.13 2.16
N LYS A 86 -20.52 17.24 1.05
CA LYS A 86 -20.49 18.45 0.19
C LYS A 86 -21.58 18.49 -0.87
N LYS A 87 -21.97 17.35 -1.43
CA LYS A 87 -22.83 17.26 -2.63
C LYS A 87 -24.18 16.58 -2.38
N LEU A 88 -24.35 15.86 -1.27
CA LEU A 88 -25.59 15.12 -0.96
C LEU A 88 -26.21 15.58 0.35
N ASN A 89 -27.42 15.08 0.63
CA ASN A 89 -28.14 15.38 1.86
C ASN A 89 -27.38 14.85 3.10
N PRO A 90 -27.17 15.67 4.16
CA PRO A 90 -26.43 15.29 5.36
C PRO A 90 -26.97 14.05 6.08
N LYS A 91 -28.23 13.64 5.84
CA LYS A 91 -28.79 12.38 6.35
C LYS A 91 -28.04 11.12 5.88
N TYR A 92 -27.42 11.14 4.70
CA TYR A 92 -26.69 9.97 4.15
C TYR A 92 -25.22 9.92 4.56
N VAL A 93 -24.71 10.97 5.20
CA VAL A 93 -23.31 11.04 5.65
C VAL A 93 -22.98 9.93 6.64
N ALA A 94 -23.90 9.64 7.56
CA ALA A 94 -23.73 8.56 8.55
C ALA A 94 -23.59 7.18 7.90
N ALA A 95 -24.28 6.92 6.78
CA ALA A 95 -24.23 5.65 6.07
C ALA A 95 -22.85 5.36 5.42
N VAL A 96 -22.04 6.40 5.21
CA VAL A 96 -20.67 6.26 4.67
C VAL A 96 -19.61 6.35 5.76
N VAL A 97 -19.78 7.26 6.71
CA VAL A 97 -18.81 7.47 7.80
C VAL A 97 -18.76 6.28 8.76
N ILE A 98 -19.91 5.67 9.08
CA ILE A 98 -19.96 4.55 10.03
C ILE A 98 -19.20 3.32 9.50
N PRO A 99 -19.49 2.80 8.28
CA PRO A 99 -18.71 1.67 7.73
C PRO A 99 -17.24 2.05 7.50
N GLY A 100 -16.96 3.30 7.09
CA GLY A 100 -15.59 3.77 6.89
C GLY A 100 -14.77 3.82 8.18
N ALA A 101 -15.38 4.26 9.29
CA ALA A 101 -14.74 4.30 10.60
C ALA A 101 -14.52 2.90 11.17
N LEU A 102 -15.51 2.00 11.04
CA LEU A 102 -15.37 0.60 11.44
C LEU A 102 -14.23 -0.08 10.67
N LEU A 103 -14.23 0.10 9.34
CA LEU A 103 -13.19 -0.44 8.49
C LEU A 103 -11.82 0.09 8.91
N TRP A 104 -11.67 1.41 9.09
CA TRP A 104 -10.42 2.01 9.58
C TRP A 104 -9.93 1.43 10.92
N VAL A 105 -10.81 1.26 11.90
CA VAL A 105 -10.45 0.64 13.20
C VAL A 105 -9.94 -0.77 12.98
N THR A 106 -10.64 -1.57 12.16
CA THR A 106 -10.23 -2.95 11.87
C THR A 106 -8.90 -3.03 11.11
N VAL A 107 -8.65 -2.15 10.13
CA VAL A 107 -7.36 -2.10 9.41
C VAL A 107 -6.24 -1.73 10.39
N THR A 108 -6.46 -0.69 11.19
CA THR A 108 -5.45 -0.19 12.14
C THR A 108 -5.08 -1.26 13.15
N ALA A 109 -6.08 -1.95 13.73
CA ALA A 109 -5.87 -3.04 14.65
C ALA A 109 -5.13 -4.22 13.98
N ALA A 110 -5.49 -4.58 12.75
CA ALA A 110 -4.84 -5.65 12.01
C ALA A 110 -3.37 -5.34 11.68
N LEU A 111 -3.07 -4.12 11.23
CA LEU A 111 -1.69 -3.70 10.92
C LEU A 111 -0.81 -3.67 12.18
N ILE A 112 -1.34 -3.21 13.31
CA ILE A 112 -0.63 -3.23 14.61
C ILE A 112 -0.41 -4.66 15.07
N TRP A 113 -1.44 -5.52 15.02
CA TRP A 113 -1.31 -6.93 15.39
C TRP A 113 -0.28 -7.63 14.53
N TYR A 114 -0.27 -7.37 13.22
CA TYR A 114 0.70 -7.94 12.30
C TYR A 114 2.14 -7.52 12.66
N GLU A 115 2.36 -6.23 12.95
CA GLU A 115 3.67 -5.71 13.33
C GLU A 115 4.17 -6.30 14.66
N VAL A 116 3.27 -6.46 15.64
CA VAL A 116 3.65 -6.86 17.00
C VAL A 116 3.72 -8.37 17.17
N VAL A 117 2.88 -9.13 16.47
CA VAL A 117 2.73 -10.58 16.69
C VAL A 117 3.37 -11.38 15.56
N ILE A 118 3.22 -10.95 14.30
CA ILE A 118 3.65 -11.75 13.15
C ILE A 118 5.09 -11.44 12.75
N ILE A 119 5.48 -10.16 12.72
CA ILE A 119 6.86 -9.78 12.36
C ILE A 119 7.92 -10.42 13.28
N PRO A 120 7.77 -10.47 14.62
CA PRO A 120 8.77 -11.11 15.49
C PRO A 120 8.99 -12.60 15.23
N VAL A 121 7.99 -13.32 14.70
CA VAL A 121 8.09 -14.75 14.38
C VAL A 121 9.16 -15.00 13.30
N PHE A 122 9.40 -14.03 12.41
CA PHE A 122 10.45 -14.11 11.39
C PHE A 122 11.87 -14.04 11.96
N PHE A 123 12.03 -13.56 13.19
CA PHE A 123 13.31 -13.41 13.88
C PHE A 123 13.54 -14.48 14.94
N ALA A 124 12.62 -15.44 15.09
CA ALA A 124 12.74 -16.53 16.07
C ALA A 124 13.93 -17.46 15.78
N ASP A 125 14.32 -17.60 14.52
CA ASP A 125 15.43 -18.44 14.07
C ASP A 125 16.34 -17.64 13.12
N MET A 126 17.33 -16.97 13.70
CA MET A 126 18.27 -16.09 12.99
C MET A 126 19.19 -16.84 12.02
N ALA A 127 19.29 -18.17 12.11
CA ALA A 127 20.06 -18.99 11.16
C ALA A 127 19.36 -19.08 9.80
N LYS A 128 18.04 -18.86 9.73
CA LYS A 128 17.28 -18.82 8.47
C LYS A 128 17.30 -17.42 7.89
N THR A 129 18.42 -17.07 7.25
CA THR A 129 18.65 -15.74 6.67
C THR A 129 17.53 -15.26 5.73
N LEU A 130 16.89 -16.16 4.95
CA LEU A 130 15.75 -15.79 4.10
C LEU A 130 14.50 -15.36 4.88
N ASN A 131 14.24 -15.97 6.04
CA ASN A 131 13.12 -15.60 6.90
C ASN A 131 13.38 -14.23 7.53
N VAL A 132 14.60 -13.98 7.99
CA VAL A 132 15.03 -12.69 8.55
C VAL A 132 14.88 -11.58 7.50
N ILE A 133 15.37 -11.78 6.28
CA ILE A 133 15.21 -10.80 5.19
C ILE A 133 13.72 -10.53 4.91
N THR A 134 12.91 -11.58 4.85
CA THR A 134 11.46 -11.44 4.63
C THR A 134 10.79 -10.66 5.76
N GLY A 135 11.11 -10.96 7.02
CA GLY A 135 10.60 -10.26 8.19
C GLY A 135 10.96 -8.78 8.19
N VAL A 136 12.21 -8.43 7.85
CA VAL A 136 12.66 -7.03 7.74
C VAL A 136 11.89 -6.32 6.62
N VAL A 137 11.83 -6.90 5.42
CA VAL A 137 11.18 -6.26 4.27
C VAL A 137 9.69 -6.04 4.54
N VAL A 138 9.00 -7.07 5.03
CA VAL A 138 7.56 -7.01 5.26
C VAL A 138 7.22 -6.12 6.45
N GLY A 139 8.03 -6.15 7.53
CA GLY A 139 7.87 -5.24 8.67
C GLY A 139 8.03 -3.77 8.26
N LEU A 140 9.05 -3.45 7.47
CA LEU A 140 9.23 -2.08 6.95
C LEU A 140 8.05 -1.62 6.08
N ILE A 141 7.52 -2.49 5.22
CA ILE A 141 6.34 -2.18 4.40
C ILE A 141 5.11 -1.96 5.31
N ASN A 142 4.90 -2.84 6.28
CA ASN A 142 3.76 -2.75 7.20
C ASN A 142 3.83 -1.50 8.09
N LEU A 143 5.01 -1.16 8.59
CA LEU A 143 5.26 0.08 9.33
C LEU A 143 5.00 1.31 8.47
N PHE A 144 5.45 1.32 7.21
CA PHE A 144 5.16 2.40 6.27
C PHE A 144 3.64 2.53 6.01
N MET A 145 2.94 1.42 5.82
CA MET A 145 1.47 1.41 5.70
C MET A 145 0.79 1.94 6.97
N LEU A 146 1.27 1.59 8.16
CA LEU A 146 0.72 2.09 9.41
C LEU A 146 0.87 3.62 9.52
N ILE A 147 2.04 4.16 9.15
CA ILE A 147 2.29 5.61 9.09
C ILE A 147 1.33 6.29 8.12
N LEU A 148 1.16 5.74 6.91
CA LEU A 148 0.21 6.26 5.93
C LEU A 148 -1.22 6.25 6.48
N ASN A 149 -1.65 5.17 7.10
CA ASN A 149 -2.99 5.05 7.68
C ASN A 149 -3.30 6.18 8.69
N PHE A 150 -2.36 6.52 9.57
CA PHE A 150 -2.51 7.65 10.51
C PHE A 150 -2.43 9.02 9.83
N SER A 151 -1.54 9.20 8.86
CA SER A 151 -1.42 10.44 8.07
C SER A 151 -2.71 10.74 7.30
N MET A 152 -3.36 9.71 6.78
CA MET A 152 -4.60 9.83 6.01
C MET A 152 -5.79 10.18 6.89
N ILE A 153 -5.89 9.59 8.09
CA ILE A 153 -6.92 10.00 9.05
C ILE A 153 -6.72 11.45 9.50
N SER A 154 -5.48 11.86 9.70
CA SER A 154 -5.14 13.25 10.03
C SER A 154 -5.56 14.21 8.90
N SER A 155 -5.32 13.82 7.65
CA SER A 155 -5.76 14.56 6.46
C SER A 155 -7.27 14.61 6.31
N PHE A 156 -7.98 13.51 6.60
CA PHE A 156 -9.44 13.48 6.62
C PHE A 156 -10.01 14.38 7.71
N LEU A 157 -9.50 14.30 8.95
CA LEU A 157 -9.96 15.14 10.07
C LEU A 157 -9.73 16.63 9.78
N LYS A 158 -8.62 17.00 9.16
CA LYS A 158 -8.38 18.36 8.66
C LYS A 158 -9.45 18.74 7.63
N SER A 159 -9.62 17.92 6.60
CA SER A 159 -10.61 18.15 5.52
C SER A 159 -12.07 18.20 6.03
N TRP A 160 -12.35 17.51 7.13
CA TRP A 160 -13.67 17.49 7.76
C TRP A 160 -13.96 18.77 8.56
N LYS A 161 -12.92 19.33 9.20
CA LYS A 161 -12.98 20.56 10.00
C LYS A 161 -12.99 21.82 9.13
N THR A 162 -12.32 21.80 7.99
CA THR A 162 -12.42 22.91 7.03
C THR A 162 -13.84 22.98 6.51
N LYS A 163 -14.60 24.01 6.90
CA LYS A 163 -15.89 24.31 6.27
C LYS A 163 -15.63 24.49 4.78
N ALA A 164 -16.41 23.81 3.94
CA ALA A 164 -16.38 24.06 2.52
C ALA A 164 -16.69 25.54 2.31
N GLU A 165 -15.77 26.30 1.72
CA GLU A 165 -16.14 27.53 1.04
C GLU A 165 -17.19 27.14 0.00
N VAL A 166 -18.37 27.74 0.17
CA VAL A 166 -19.47 27.65 -0.78
C VAL A 166 -19.00 28.43 -2.00
N ALA A 167 -18.58 27.71 -3.04
CA ALA A 167 -18.52 28.25 -4.40
C ALA A 167 -19.91 28.13 -5.03
#